data_AF-A0A077JFC9-F1
#
_entry.id   AF-A0A077JFC9-F1
#
_cell.length_a   1.000
_cell.length_b   1.000
_cell.length_c   1.000
_cell.angle_alpha   90.00
_cell.angle_beta   90.00
_cell.angle_gamma   90.00
#
_symmetry.space_group_name_H-M   'P 1'
#
loop_
_entity.id
_entity.type
_entity.pdbx_description
1 polymer ?
#
loop_
_entity_poly.entity_id
_entity_poly.type
_entity_poly.pdbx_seq_one_letter_code
_entity_poly.pdbx_strand_id
1 'polypeptide(L)'
;MLTALQANVPPVCWSKIEEILFQELQKLLENIFQTINHEPIAAGSIAQIYRDTLINGTEVAIEIQRTGIDIIVAEDIALIEGIT
;
A
#
# COMPACT_ATOMS: atom_id res chain seq x y z
N MET A 1 -25.09 -9.43 -6.63
CA MET A 1 -24.28 -8.25 -6.99
C MET A 1 -23.84 -7.62 -5.68
N LEU A 2 -22.66 -7.98 -5.16
CA LEU A 2 -22.16 -7.50 -3.86
C LEU A 2 -21.50 -6.13 -4.05
N THR A 3 -22.29 -5.07 -3.88
CA THR A 3 -21.86 -3.67 -4.05
C THR A 3 -21.19 -3.09 -2.79
N ALA A 4 -20.86 -3.91 -1.79
CA ALA A 4 -20.28 -3.45 -0.52
C ALA A 4 -18.74 -3.42 -0.49
N LEU A 5 -18.06 -3.97 -1.50
CA LEU A 5 -16.60 -4.13 -1.52
C LEU A 5 -15.87 -3.06 -2.35
N GLN A 6 -16.47 -1.88 -2.51
CA GLN A 6 -15.72 -0.70 -2.93
C GLN A 6 -15.37 0.08 -1.68
N ALA A 7 -14.44 -0.47 -0.89
CA ALA A 7 -13.85 0.26 0.20
C ALA A 7 -13.05 1.42 -0.41
N ASN A 8 -13.64 2.61 -0.45
CA ASN A 8 -12.94 3.87 -0.72
C ASN A 8 -12.01 4.14 0.46
N VAL A 9 -10.95 3.35 0.58
CA VAL A 9 -10.00 3.50 1.68
C VAL A 9 -9.03 4.62 1.31
N PRO A 10 -8.95 5.69 2.12
CA PRO A 10 -8.04 6.78 1.82
C PRO A 10 -6.60 6.27 1.75
N PRO A 11 -5.77 6.81 0.85
CA PRO A 11 -4.36 6.44 0.80
C PRO A 11 -3.63 6.90 2.07
N VAL A 12 -2.72 6.05 2.53
CA VAL A 12 -1.71 6.37 3.53
C VAL A 12 -0.78 7.43 2.95
N CYS A 13 -0.45 8.42 3.77
CA CYS A 13 0.43 9.51 3.41
C CYS A 13 1.81 9.00 2.94
N TRP A 14 2.36 9.66 1.92
CA TRP A 14 3.64 9.32 1.34
C TRP A 14 4.78 9.19 2.36
N SER A 15 4.87 10.10 3.34
CA SER A 15 5.94 10.04 4.36
C SER A 15 5.97 8.70 5.11
N LYS A 16 4.82 8.06 5.33
CA LYS A 16 4.77 6.75 5.98
C LYS A 16 5.18 5.62 5.04
N ILE A 17 4.82 5.76 3.77
CA ILE A 17 5.23 4.84 2.70
C ILE A 17 6.75 4.89 2.51
N GLU A 18 7.33 6.08 2.50
CA GLU A 18 8.77 6.31 2.41
C GLU A 18 9.53 5.68 3.58
N GLU A 19 9.02 5.79 4.81
CA GLU A 19 9.58 5.10 5.99
C GLU A 19 9.60 3.57 5.78
N ILE A 20 8.50 2.98 5.32
CA ILE A 20 8.39 1.53 5.08
C ILE A 20 9.40 1.10 4.01
N LEU A 21 9.46 1.83 2.88
CA LEU A 21 10.40 1.52 1.81
C LEU A 21 11.85 1.61 2.27
N PHE A 22 12.20 2.62 3.07
CA PHE A 22 13.54 2.74 3.63
C PHE A 22 13.89 1.58 4.56
N GLN A 23 12.95 1.17 5.41
CA GLN A 23 13.12 0.04 6.33
C GLN A 23 13.30 -1.30 5.60
N GLU A 24 12.54 -1.54 4.53
CA GLU A 24 12.64 -2.80 3.78
C GLU A 24 13.85 -2.85 2.85
N LEU A 25 14.17 -1.74 2.16
CA LEU A 25 15.22 -1.71 1.15
C LEU A 25 16.60 -1.40 1.72
N GLN A 26 16.68 -0.84 2.94
CA GLN A 26 17.91 -0.45 3.64
C GLN A 26 18.84 0.43 2.78
N LYS A 27 18.24 1.21 1.89
CA LYS A 27 18.91 2.08 0.90
C LYS A 27 18.09 3.33 0.69
N LEU A 28 18.75 4.43 0.33
CA LEU A 28 18.07 5.63 -0.14
C LEU A 28 17.34 5.31 -1.46
N LEU A 29 16.10 5.77 -1.59
CA LEU A 29 15.25 5.45 -2.73
C LEU A 29 15.83 5.96 -4.06
N GLU A 30 16.55 7.09 -4.03
CA GLU A 30 17.30 7.65 -5.17
C GLU A 30 18.38 6.71 -5.75
N ASN A 31 18.85 5.73 -4.97
CA ASN A 31 19.81 4.72 -5.46
C ASN A 31 19.13 3.54 -6.17
N ILE A 32 17.80 3.47 -6.14
CA ILE A 32 17.01 2.34 -6.69
C ILE A 32 16.11 2.84 -7.81
N PHE A 33 15.47 3.99 -7.59
CA PHE A 33 14.47 4.55 -8.48
C PHE A 33 15.01 5.79 -9.19
N GLN A 34 14.81 5.83 -10.50
CA GLN A 34 14.97 7.03 -11.32
C GLN A 34 13.84 8.03 -11.06
N THR A 35 12.61 7.54 -10.84
CA THR A 35 11.45 8.36 -10.54
C THR A 35 10.53 7.60 -9.62
N ILE A 36 10.04 8.31 -8.61
CA ILE A 36 9.12 7.81 -7.61
C ILE A 36 7.88 8.69 -7.63
N ASN A 37 6.73 8.09 -7.87
CA ASN A 37 5.44 8.78 -7.83
C ASN A 37 4.87 8.72 -6.41
N HIS A 38 4.56 9.88 -5.84
CA HIS A 38 3.99 9.94 -4.49
C HIS A 38 2.47 9.69 -4.48
N GLU A 39 1.84 9.72 -5.65
CA GLU A 39 0.42 9.41 -5.83
C GLU A 39 0.26 7.93 -6.19
N PRO A 40 -0.47 7.13 -5.38
CA PRO A 40 -0.72 5.74 -5.70
C PRO A 40 -1.66 5.64 -6.90
N ILE A 41 -1.40 4.68 -7.79
CA ILE A 41 -2.31 4.33 -8.89
C ILE A 41 -3.50 3.51 -8.40
N ALA A 42 -3.39 2.87 -7.23
CA ALA A 42 -4.47 2.18 -6.55
C ALA A 42 -4.24 2.14 -5.03
N ALA A 43 -5.31 2.25 -4.26
CA ALA A 43 -5.30 2.07 -2.81
C ALA A 43 -6.40 1.08 -2.42
N GLY A 44 -6.00 -0.03 -1.81
CA GLY A 44 -6.89 -1.03 -1.24
C GLY A 44 -6.84 -1.02 0.29
N SER A 45 -7.68 -1.86 0.92
CA SER A 45 -7.66 -2.08 2.37
C SER A 45 -6.32 -2.62 2.86
N ILE A 46 -5.64 -3.44 2.04
CA ILE A 46 -4.43 -4.18 2.43
C ILE A 46 -3.13 -3.53 1.90
N ALA A 47 -3.18 -2.86 0.75
CA ALA A 47 -1.98 -2.34 0.12
C ALA A 47 -2.25 -1.10 -0.72
N GLN A 48 -1.19 -0.36 -1.00
CA GLN A 48 -1.15 0.69 -2.02
C GLN A 48 -0.20 0.31 -3.13
N ILE A 49 -0.59 0.61 -4.37
CA ILE A 49 0.20 0.33 -5.55
C ILE A 49 0.66 1.65 -6.15
N TYR A 50 1.97 1.72 -6.42
CA TYR A 50 2.64 2.84 -7.08
C TYR A 50 3.21 2.39 -8.41
N ARG A 51 3.27 3.32 -9.37
CA ARG A 51 3.97 3.11 -10.64
C ARG A 51 5.25 3.92 -10.59
N ASP A 52 6.39 3.28 -10.76
CA ASP A 52 7.69 3.91 -10.63
C ASP A 52 8.65 3.48 -11.74
N THR A 53 9.81 4.12 -11.80
CA THR A 53 10.86 3.78 -12.76
C THR A 53 12.16 3.52 -12.02
N LEU A 54 12.77 2.37 -12.24
CA LEU A 54 14.07 2.02 -11.70
C LEU A 54 15.20 2.82 -12.39
N ILE A 55 16.36 2.94 -11.75
CA ILE A 55 17.54 3.62 -12.32
C ILE A 55 18.02 3.05 -13.66
N ASN A 56 17.64 1.81 -13.98
CA ASN A 56 17.95 1.16 -15.25
C ASN A 56 16.91 1.45 -16.36
N GLY A 57 15.93 2.32 -16.10
CA GLY A 57 14.85 2.68 -17.01
C GLY A 57 13.66 1.71 -17.04
N THR A 58 13.65 0.67 -16.20
CA THR A 58 12.55 -0.30 -16.15
C THR A 58 11.37 0.29 -15.38
N GLU A 59 10.18 0.31 -16.00
CA GLU A 59 8.94 0.62 -15.30
C GLU A 59 8.51 -0.53 -14.41
N VAL A 60 8.13 -0.21 -13.17
CA VAL A 60 7.72 -1.19 -12.16
C VAL A 60 6.44 -0.75 -11.46
N ALA A 61 5.67 -1.72 -10.99
CA ALA A 61 4.59 -1.49 -10.04
C ALA A 61 5.09 -1.91 -8.65
N ILE A 62 5.03 -1.01 -7.68
CA ILE A 62 5.43 -1.28 -6.30
C ILE A 62 4.17 -1.42 -5.47
N GLU A 63 3.94 -2.61 -4.92
CA GLU A 63 2.88 -2.86 -3.96
C GLU A 63 3.44 -2.76 -2.54
N ILE A 64 2.82 -1.92 -1.73
CA ILE A 64 3.25 -1.61 -0.37
C ILE A 64 2.14 -1.99 0.58
N GLN A 65 2.36 -3.04 1.35
CA GLN A 65 1.42 -3.52 2.35
C GLN A 65 1.32 -2.51 3.50
N ARG A 66 0.09 -2.20 3.93
CA ARG A 66 -0.13 -1.30 5.07
C ARG A 66 0.19 -2.06 6.36
N THR A 67 1.16 -1.60 7.12
CA THR A 67 1.44 -2.17 8.44
C THR A 67 0.30 -1.83 9.41
N GLY A 68 -0.18 -2.82 10.19
CA GLY A 68 -1.31 -2.66 11.12
C GLY A 68 -2.68 -3.19 10.65
N ILE A 69 -2.75 -3.85 9.49
CA ILE A 69 -3.97 -4.53 9.00
C ILE A 69 -4.42 -5.66 9.92
N ASP A 70 -3.52 -6.22 10.72
CA ASP A 70 -3.86 -7.28 11.69
C ASP A 70 -4.97 -6.82 12.65
N ILE A 71 -5.07 -5.51 12.92
CA ILE A 71 -6.12 -4.92 13.76
C ILE A 71 -7.44 -4.79 12.98
N ILE A 72 -7.39 -4.50 11.68
CA ILE A 72 -8.59 -4.30 10.83
C ILE A 72 -9.21 -5.65 10.44
N VAL A 73 -8.40 -6.67 10.16
CA VAL A 73 -8.91 -8.03 9.85
C VAL A 73 -9.60 -8.63 11.07
N ALA A 74 -9.14 -8.32 12.28
CA ALA A 74 -9.85 -8.74 13.51
C ALA A 74 -11.23 -8.09 13.64
N GLU A 75 -11.38 -6.81 13.27
CA GLU A 75 -12.68 -6.13 13.23
C GLU A 75 -13.61 -6.68 12.12
N ASP A 76 -13.05 -7.03 10.96
CA ASP A 76 -13.82 -7.61 9.84
C ASP A 76 -14.31 -9.04 10.16
N ILE A 77 -13.51 -9.84 10.89
CA ILE A 77 -13.94 -11.16 11.37
C ILE A 77 -14.99 -11.03 12.49
N ALA A 78 -14.86 -10.06 13.39
CA ALA A 78 -15.85 -9.82 14.45
C ALA A 78 -17.23 -9.43 13.90
N LEU A 79 -17.27 -8.73 12.76
CA LEU A 79 -18.51 -8.43 12.03
C LEU A 79 -19.20 -9.68 11.44
N ILE A 80 -18.42 -10.72 11.11
CA ILE A 80 -18.94 -11.99 10.59
C ILE A 80 -19.38 -12.92 11.74
N GLU A 81 -18.72 -12.87 12.89
CA GLU A 81 -19.03 -13.72 14.05
C GLU A 81 -20.16 -13.19 14.95
N GLY A 82 -20.57 -11.92 14.80
CA GLY A 82 -21.67 -11.30 15.55
C GLY A 82 -23.10 -11.62 15.06
N ILE A 83 -23.25 -12.52 14.07
CA ILE A 83 -24.54 -12.98 13.56
C ILE A 83 -24.67 -14.48 13.86
N THR A 84 -24.82 -14.84 15.13
CA THR A 84 -25.36 -16.15 15.56
C THR A 84 -26.17 -15.96 16.84
#